data_AF-A0A7W7VBG8-F1
#
_entry.id   AF-A0A7W7VBG8-F1
#
_cell.length_a   1.000
_cell.length_b   1.000
_cell.length_c   1.000
_cell.angle_alpha   90.00
_cell.angle_beta   90.00
_cell.angle_gamma   90.00
#
_symmetry.space_group_name_H-M   'P 1'
#
loop_
_entity.id
_entity.type
_entity.pdbx_description
1 polymer ?
#
loop_
_entity_poly.entity_id
_entity_poly.type
_entity_poly.pdbx_seq_one_letter_code
_entity_poly.pdbx_strand_id
1 'polypeptide(L)' 'MWLFLDHECDGKRRQLLEQHLDECSPCLEQFGIEEHLKVLLARKCGGEHAPDSLKQRLRAEIRRTVIDQGGVPVQDK' A
#
# COMPACT_ATOMS: atom_id res chain seq x y z
N MET A 1 -11.40 2.14 10.42
CA MET A 1 -10.80 0.89 9.93
C MET A 1 -10.43 1.00 8.45
N TRP A 2 -11.37 1.34 7.55
CA TRP A 2 -11.08 1.57 6.12
C TRP A 2 -9.90 2.49 5.79
N LEU A 3 -9.88 3.73 6.30
CA LEU A 3 -8.73 4.64 6.11
C LEU A 3 -7.39 4.06 6.58
N PHE A 4 -7.42 3.14 7.54
CA PHE A 4 -6.20 2.48 8.04
C PHE A 4 -5.78 1.33 7.12
N LEU A 5 -6.74 0.52 6.65
CA LEU A 5 -6.56 -0.50 5.61
C LEU A 5 -6.09 0.09 4.27
N ASP A 6 -6.51 1.30 3.94
CA ASP A 6 -6.13 2.02 2.72
C ASP A 6 -4.83 2.82 2.88
N HIS A 7 -4.24 2.84 4.08
CA HIS A 7 -3.06 3.65 4.42
C HIS A 7 -3.26 5.16 4.22
N GLU A 8 -4.50 5.63 4.35
CA GLU A 8 -4.92 7.03 4.23
C GLU A 8 -5.10 7.71 5.60
N CYS A 9 -4.67 7.07 6.68
CA CYS A 9 -4.65 7.71 8.00
C CYS A 9 -3.50 8.72 8.12
N ASP A 10 -3.77 9.84 8.78
CA ASP A 10 -2.71 10.67 9.34
C ASP A 10 -1.91 9.89 10.41
N GLY A 11 -0.67 10.32 10.69
CA GLY A 11 0.23 9.58 11.57
C GLY A 11 -0.30 9.37 12.98
N LYS A 12 -1.03 10.35 13.54
CA LYS A 12 -1.60 10.25 14.89
C LYS A 12 -2.73 9.23 14.96
N ARG A 13 -3.65 9.29 13.99
CA ARG A 13 -4.76 8.33 13.87
C ARG A 13 -4.26 6.92 13.60
N ARG A 14 -3.19 6.80 12.81
CA ARG A 14 -2.53 5.52 12.53
C ARG A 14 -2.03 4.86 13.81
N GLN A 15 -1.25 5.59 14.62
CA GLN A 15 -0.72 5.07 15.89
C GLN A 15 -1.82 4.63 16.87
N LEU A 16 -2.90 5.42 16.99
CA LEU A 16 -4.02 5.07 17.85
C LEU A 16 -4.73 3.78 17.42
N LEU A 17 -4.86 3.57 16.12
CA LEU A 17 -5.48 2.34 15.59
C LEU A 17 -4.55 1.14 15.72
N GLU A 18 -3.24 1.31 15.50
CA GLU A 18 -2.24 0.26 15.74
C GLU A 18 -2.29 -0.22 17.19
N GLN A 19 -2.21 0.72 18.15
CA GLN A 19 -2.32 0.38 19.57
C GLN A 19 -3.63 -0.34 19.90
N HIS A 20 -4.76 0.13 19.35
CA HIS A 20 -6.04 -0.51 19.60
C HIS A 20 -6.09 -1.95 19.07
N LEU A 21 -5.54 -2.21 17.88
CA LEU A 21 -5.50 -3.55 17.30
C LEU A 21 -4.57 -4.49 18.09
N ASP A 22 -3.49 -3.97 18.67
CA ASP A 22 -2.60 -4.72 19.56
C ASP A 22 -3.28 -5.10 20.88
N GLU A 23 -4.18 -4.25 21.39
CA GLU A 23 -4.84 -4.43 22.69
C GLU A 23 -6.22 -5.12 22.60
N CYS A 24 -6.81 -5.25 21.41
CA CYS A 24 -8.20 -5.70 21.23
C CYS A 24 -8.32 -6.85 20.21
N SER A 25 -8.26 -8.11 20.69
CA SER A 25 -8.45 -9.31 19.85
C SER A 25 -9.70 -9.30 18.96
N PRO A 26 -10.90 -8.90 19.44
CA PRO A 26 -12.09 -8.86 18.59
C PRO A 26 -11.94 -7.93 17.38
N CYS A 27 -11.30 -6.77 17.57
CA CYS A 27 -11.07 -5.83 16.49
C CYS A 27 -9.97 -6.29 15.53
N LEU A 28 -8.95 -6.98 16.05
CA LEU A 28 -7.91 -7.61 15.24
C LEU A 28 -8.48 -8.70 14.32
N GLU A 29 -9.40 -9.54 14.83
CA GLU A 29 -10.07 -10.57 14.04
C GLU A 29 -10.90 -9.96 12.90
N GLN A 30 -11.70 -8.93 13.20
CA GLN A 30 -12.49 -8.22 12.18
C GLN A 30 -11.60 -7.55 11.14
N PHE A 31 -10.53 -6.88 11.57
CA PHE A 31 -9.55 -6.26 10.68
C PHE A 31 -8.93 -7.29 9.72
N GLY A 32 -8.55 -8.47 10.24
CA GLY A 32 -8.00 -9.55 9.41
C GLY A 32 -8.99 -10.06 8.34
N ILE A 33 -10.28 -10.09 8.63
CA ILE A 33 -11.32 -10.43 7.64
C ILE A 33 -11.40 -9.36 6.55
N GLU A 34 -11.47 -8.09 6.95
CA GLU A 34 -11.54 -6.96 6.00
C GLU A 34 -10.29 -6.90 5.09
N GLU A 35 -9.10 -7.12 5.65
CA GLU A 35 -7.85 -7.18 4.89
C GLU A 35 -7.87 -8.31 3.85
N HIS A 36 -8.22 -9.52 4.27
CA HIS A 36 -8.32 -10.66 3.35
C HIS A 36 -9.36 -10.43 2.25
N LEU A 37 -10.50 -9.83 2.59
CA LEU A 37 -11.53 -9.48 1.62
C LEU A 37 -11.02 -8.47 0.59
N LYS A 38 -10.32 -7.42 1.04
CA LYS A 38 -9.71 -6.42 0.17
C LYS A 38 -8.72 -7.06 -0.80
N VAL A 39 -7.86 -7.97 -0.32
CA VAL A 39 -6.92 -8.72 -1.16
C VAL A 39 -7.65 -9.59 -2.18
N LEU A 40 -8.70 -10.29 -1.76
CA LEU A 40 -9.49 -11.14 -2.65
C LEU A 40 -10.16 -10.34 -3.76
N LEU A 41 -10.78 -9.21 -3.42
CA LEU A 41 -11.41 -8.30 -4.36
C LEU A 41 -10.39 -7.71 -5.34
N ALA A 42 -9.23 -7.27 -4.87
CA ALA A 42 -8.18 -6.77 -5.76
C ALA A 42 -7.74 -7.84 -6.78
N ARG A 43 -7.67 -9.11 -6.39
CA ARG A 43 -7.29 -10.22 -7.28
C ARG A 43 -8.38 -10.62 -8.27
N LYS A 44 -9.66 -10.56 -7.87
CA LYS A 44 -10.78 -11.06 -8.68
C LYS A 44 -11.51 -9.96 -9.46
N CYS A 45 -11.40 -8.73 -9.00
CA CYS A 45 -12.17 -7.58 -9.48
C CYS A 45 -11.28 -6.35 -9.78
N GLY A 46 -9.95 -6.49 -9.75
CA GLY A 46 -8.99 -5.39 -9.91
C GLY A 46 -8.93 -4.71 -11.28
N GLY A 47 -9.76 -5.13 -12.24
CA GLY A 47 -9.87 -4.51 -13.56
C GLY A 47 -8.66 -4.76 -14.47
N GLU A 48 -8.47 -3.91 -15.47
CA GLU A 48 -7.34 -4.00 -16.40
C GLU A 48 -6.05 -3.50 -15.76
N HIS A 49 -4.96 -4.24 -15.98
CA HIS A 49 -3.64 -3.83 -15.56
C HIS A 49 -3.12 -2.67 -16.41
N ALA A 50 -2.36 -1.76 -15.78
CA ALA A 50 -1.67 -0.70 -16.50
C ALA A 50 -0.85 -1.27 -17.69
N PRO A 51 -0.89 -0.64 -18.88
CA PRO A 51 -0.13 -1.08 -20.03
C PRO A 51 1.37 -1.10 -19.78
N ASP A 52 2.09 -2.04 -20.40
CA ASP A 52 3.54 -2.18 -20.19
C ASP A 52 4.34 -0.97 -20.68
N SER A 53 3.86 -0.29 -21.72
CA SER A 53 4.45 0.97 -22.19
C SER A 53 4.42 2.06 -21.13
N LEU A 54 3.33 2.15 -20.34
CA LEU A 54 3.22 3.11 -19.24
C LEU A 54 4.19 2.74 -18.11
N LYS A 55 4.27 1.45 -17.74
CA LYS A 55 5.21 0.97 -16.71
C LYS A 55 6.66 1.24 -17.10
N GLN A 56 7.03 0.98 -18.35
CA GLN A 56 8.37 1.23 -18.87
C GLN A 56 8.74 2.72 -18.82
N ARG A 57 7.85 3.58 -19.30
CA ARG A 57 8.03 5.03 -19.23
C ARG A 57 8.19 5.51 -17.80
N LEU A 58 7.31 5.07 -16.89
CA LEU A 58 7.36 5.46 -15.49
C LEU A 58 8.67 5.03 -14.82
N ARG A 59 9.13 3.79 -15.06
CA ARG A 59 10.42 3.30 -14.54
C ARG A 59 11.60 4.13 -15.03
N ALA A 60 11.62 4.50 -16.32
CA ALA A 60 12.67 5.34 -16.89
C ALA A 60 12.68 6.74 -16.25
N GLU A 61 11.51 7.35 -16.08
CA GLU A 61 11.35 8.66 -15.45
C GLU A 61 11.75 8.67 -13.97
N ILE A 62 11.35 7.63 -13.21
CA ILE A 62 11.78 7.46 -11.81
C ILE A 62 13.29 7.35 -11.73
N ARG A 63 13.90 6.48 -12.55
CA ARG A 63 15.37 6.31 -12.58
C ARG A 63 16.07 7.63 -12.88
N ARG A 64 15.63 8.37 -13.90
CA ARG A 64 16.19 9.70 -14.23
C ARG A 64 16.09 10.65 -13.04
N THR A 65 14.89 10.77 -12.46
CA THR A 65 14.63 11.69 -11.34
C THR A 65 15.46 11.35 -10.10
N VAL A 66 15.60 10.06 -9.76
CA VAL A 66 16.40 9.61 -8.60
C VAL A 66 17.89 9.89 -8.80
N ILE A 67 18.40 9.75 -10.03
CA ILE A 67 19.78 10.09 -10.39
C ILE A 67 19.98 11.62 -10.29
N ASP A 68 19.07 12.41 -10.84
CA ASP A 68 19.13 13.87 -10.85
C ASP A 68 19.01 14.46 -9.43
N GLN A 69 18.29 13.79 -8.52
CA GLN A 69 18.09 14.24 -7.13
C GLN A 69 19.14 13.72 -6.14
N GLY A 70 20.20 13.03 -6.59
CA GLY A 70 21.34 12.70 -5.72
C GLY A 70 21.17 11.47 -4.83
N GLY A 71 20.48 10.42 -5.31
CA GLY A 71 20.81 9.04 -4.96
C GLY A 71 20.10 8.42 -3.75
N VAL A 72 19.09 7.60 -4.03
CA VAL A 72 18.81 6.40 -3.24
C VAL A 72 18.97 5.21 -4.21
N PRO A 73 19.84 4.22 -3.92
CA PRO A 73 20.02 3.09 -4.81
C PRO A 73 18.74 2.24 -4.88
N VAL A 74 18.13 2.16 -6.06
CA VAL A 74 17.04 1.22 -6.36
C VAL A 74 17.65 -0.17 -6.46
N GLN A 75 17.44 -1.00 -5.44
CA GLN A 75 17.77 -2.43 -5.52
C GLN A 75 16.62 -3.16 -6.22
N ASP A 76 16.82 -3.45 -7.51
CA ASP A 76 15.98 -4.39 -8.24
C ASP A 76 16.33 -5.81 -7.75
N LYS A 77 15.41 -6.47 -7.02
CA LYS A 77 15.51 -7.89 -6.62
C LYS A 77 14.88 -8.80 -7.68
#